data_AF-A0A350ICA1-F1
#
_entry.id   AF-A0A350ICA1-F1
#
_cell.length_a   1.000
_cell.length_b   1.000
_cell.length_c   1.000
_cell.angle_alpha   90.00
_cell.angle_beta   90.00
_cell.angle_gamma   90.00
#
_symmetry.space_group_name_H-M   'P 1'
#
loop_
_entity.id
_entity.type
_entity.pdbx_description
1 polymer ?
#
loop_
_entity_poly.entity_id
_entity_poly.type
_entity_poly.pdbx_seq_one_letter_code
_entity_poly.pdbx_strand_id
1 'polypeptide(L)'
;PTVEGDDLPWAKYWDHFFQGPTGQWYVEKSLTTIQKDDPVSEMNSKLWNTGIEADKDLARKRKRRLHYVSNIYVVADPENPENEGKVFLYGYGAKIFEKIMDSMQPKFQDETPVNPFDLWKGANFKMKIANVAGYRNYDRSEFANAEALNADDSVLEGIYNKQYALSEFTDPTSFKSYSELNLKLTRVLGEEVKTNRTEIDYVDEDIKNESPFNDSPNDVKDPVATAADPVARADSDNDDTMSYFAKLAAEA
;
A
#
# COMPACT_ATOMS: atom_id res chain seq x y z
N PRO A 1 -3.27 -2.09 -20.46
CA PRO A 1 -2.64 -0.78 -20.74
C PRO A 1 -2.90 0.19 -19.57
N THR A 2 -2.14 1.29 -19.52
CA THR A 2 -2.39 2.39 -18.57
C THR A 2 -3.75 3.00 -18.89
N VAL A 3 -4.58 3.19 -17.86
CA VAL A 3 -5.87 3.87 -18.00
C VAL A 3 -5.65 5.37 -18.11
N GLU A 4 -6.54 6.07 -18.83
CA GLU A 4 -6.43 7.51 -19.01
C GLU A 4 -6.44 8.23 -17.64
N GLY A 5 -5.44 9.08 -17.42
CA GLY A 5 -5.27 9.84 -16.17
C GLY A 5 -4.33 9.19 -15.14
N ASP A 6 -3.93 7.93 -15.31
CA ASP A 6 -2.92 7.29 -14.48
C ASP A 6 -1.53 7.31 -15.15
N ASP A 7 -0.46 7.30 -14.35
CA ASP A 7 0.92 7.30 -14.86
C ASP A 7 1.39 5.90 -15.29
N LEU A 8 0.89 4.86 -14.63
CA LEU A 8 1.37 3.49 -14.76
C LEU A 8 0.20 2.50 -14.86
N PRO A 9 0.38 1.34 -15.51
CA PRO A 9 -0.66 0.30 -15.60
C PRO A 9 -0.82 -0.49 -14.28
N TRP A 10 -0.11 -0.08 -13.23
CA TRP A 10 -0.28 -0.58 -11.87
C TRP A 10 -0.20 0.58 -10.87
N ALA A 11 -0.92 0.46 -9.76
CA ALA A 11 -0.69 1.27 -8.57
C ALA A 11 0.11 0.48 -7.56
N LYS A 12 1.04 1.17 -6.88
CA LYS A 12 1.85 0.63 -5.78
C LYS A 12 1.41 1.30 -4.49
N TYR A 13 0.98 0.53 -3.50
CA TYR A 13 0.65 1.05 -2.18
C TYR A 13 1.09 0.13 -1.05
N TRP A 14 1.14 0.68 0.15
CA TRP A 14 1.46 -0.03 1.37
C TRP A 14 0.25 -0.03 2.29
N ASP A 15 0.06 -1.10 3.06
CA ASP A 15 -0.95 -1.17 4.11
C ASP A 15 -0.39 -1.75 5.41
N HIS A 16 -1.13 -1.60 6.50
CA HIS A 16 -0.91 -2.31 7.74
C HIS A 16 -2.10 -3.21 8.04
N PHE A 17 -1.80 -4.46 8.42
CA PHE A 17 -2.80 -5.45 8.79
C PHE A 17 -2.31 -6.26 9.97
N PHE A 18 -2.86 -5.98 11.14
CA PHE A 18 -2.55 -6.73 12.35
C PHE A 18 -3.70 -6.65 13.34
N GLN A 19 -3.75 -7.65 14.22
CA GLN A 19 -4.66 -7.65 15.35
C GLN A 19 -3.92 -7.11 16.58
N GLY A 20 -4.52 -6.15 17.26
CA GLY A 20 -4.00 -5.61 18.52
C GLY A 20 -4.32 -6.50 19.72
N PRO A 21 -3.73 -6.21 20.89
CA PRO A 21 -3.98 -6.95 22.13
C PRO A 21 -5.45 -6.93 22.58
N THR A 22 -6.20 -5.91 22.16
CA THR A 22 -7.65 -5.76 22.42
C THR A 22 -8.51 -6.73 21.60
N GLY A 23 -7.92 -7.48 20.66
CA GLY A 23 -8.62 -8.29 19.67
C GLY A 23 -9.17 -7.49 18.47
N GLN A 24 -9.04 -6.16 18.47
CA GLN A 24 -9.42 -5.33 17.34
C GLN A 24 -8.38 -5.39 16.22
N TRP A 25 -8.84 -5.20 14.98
CA TRP A 25 -7.98 -5.21 13.80
C TRP A 25 -7.63 -3.80 13.34
N TYR A 26 -6.35 -3.58 13.06
CA TYR A 26 -5.88 -2.45 12.28
C TYR A 26 -5.72 -2.90 10.83
N VAL A 27 -6.55 -2.36 9.94
CA VAL A 27 -6.57 -2.62 8.50
C VAL A 27 -6.69 -1.26 7.82
N GLU A 28 -5.56 -0.68 7.41
CA GLU A 28 -5.53 0.66 6.80
C GLU A 28 -4.38 0.81 5.80
N LYS A 29 -4.58 1.63 4.76
CA LYS A 29 -3.51 2.07 3.86
C LYS A 29 -2.49 2.90 4.65
N SER A 30 -1.20 2.70 4.38
CA SER A 30 -0.12 3.43 5.02
C SER A 30 0.14 4.75 4.30
N LEU A 31 0.28 5.82 5.10
CA LEU A 31 0.65 7.16 4.61
C LEU A 31 2.03 7.21 3.95
N THR A 32 2.88 6.22 4.21
CA THR A 32 4.17 6.09 3.53
C THR A 32 4.05 5.86 2.02
N THR A 33 2.89 5.40 1.54
CA THR A 33 2.59 5.31 0.09
C THR A 33 2.71 6.67 -0.59
N ILE A 34 2.21 7.72 0.07
CA ILE A 34 2.22 9.10 -0.43
C ILE A 34 3.36 9.92 0.20
N GLN A 35 4.41 9.25 0.66
CA GLN A 35 5.61 9.86 1.26
C GLN A 35 5.32 10.75 2.48
N LYS A 36 4.25 10.44 3.23
CA LYS A 36 3.93 11.10 4.50
C LYS A 36 4.27 10.22 5.70
N ASP A 37 4.41 10.87 6.85
CA ASP A 37 4.63 10.19 8.13
C ASP A 37 3.42 9.33 8.49
N ASP A 38 3.69 8.16 9.04
CA ASP A 38 2.69 7.13 9.33
C ASP A 38 2.85 6.67 10.78
N PRO A 39 1.77 6.70 11.60
CA PRO A 39 1.87 6.48 13.04
C PRO A 39 2.33 5.05 13.38
N VAL A 40 1.96 4.05 12.56
CA VAL A 40 2.40 2.67 12.77
C VAL A 40 3.88 2.52 12.44
N SER A 41 4.33 3.16 11.35
CA SER A 41 5.73 3.13 10.91
C SER A 41 6.66 3.82 11.91
N GLU A 42 6.25 4.94 12.48
CA GLU A 42 6.99 5.62 13.56
C GLU A 42 7.10 4.74 14.81
N MET A 43 5.98 4.18 15.27
CA MET A 43 5.96 3.31 16.44
C MET A 43 6.81 2.05 16.22
N ASN A 44 6.72 1.43 15.05
CA ASN A 44 7.54 0.27 14.70
C ASN A 44 9.04 0.61 14.66
N SER A 45 9.40 1.81 14.20
CA SER A 45 10.80 2.26 14.19
C SER A 45 11.34 2.42 15.62
N LYS A 46 10.53 2.96 16.54
CA LYS A 46 10.86 3.03 17.97
C LYS A 46 11.08 1.64 18.56
N LEU A 47 10.16 0.71 18.31
CA LEU A 47 10.26 -0.70 18.75
C LEU A 47 11.51 -1.39 18.17
N TRP A 48 11.82 -1.16 16.91
CA TRP A 48 12.98 -1.76 16.26
C TRP A 48 14.31 -1.29 16.88
N ASN A 49 14.36 -0.01 17.24
CA ASN A 49 15.54 0.65 17.78
C ASN A 49 15.79 0.37 19.28
N THR A 50 14.85 -0.25 20.01
CA THR A 50 15.10 -0.67 21.40
C THR A 50 16.15 -1.78 21.49
N GLY A 51 16.37 -2.51 20.39
CA GLY A 51 17.30 -3.65 20.34
C GLY A 51 16.75 -4.93 20.97
N ILE A 52 15.59 -4.86 21.65
CA ILE A 52 14.94 -5.99 22.32
C ILE A 52 14.25 -6.88 21.28
N GLU A 53 14.50 -8.19 21.31
CA GLU A 53 13.97 -9.11 20.29
C GLU A 53 12.43 -9.19 20.31
N ALA A 54 11.82 -9.12 21.50
CA ALA A 54 10.37 -9.08 21.64
C ALA A 54 9.73 -7.86 20.94
N ASP A 55 10.37 -6.70 21.01
CA ASP A 55 9.90 -5.48 20.35
C ASP A 55 10.08 -5.57 18.83
N LYS A 56 11.19 -6.16 18.37
CA LYS A 56 11.42 -6.44 16.95
C LYS A 56 10.39 -7.42 16.40
N ASP A 57 10.03 -8.45 17.16
CA ASP A 57 8.97 -9.38 16.78
C ASP A 57 7.61 -8.70 16.67
N LEU A 58 7.32 -7.77 17.57
CA LEU A 58 6.10 -6.97 17.51
C LEU A 58 6.09 -6.05 16.28
N ALA A 59 7.22 -5.38 16.00
CA ALA A 59 7.38 -4.55 14.80
C ALA A 59 7.27 -5.37 13.50
N ARG A 60 7.78 -6.61 13.47
CA ARG A 60 7.62 -7.53 12.33
C ARG A 60 6.15 -7.90 12.11
N LYS A 61 5.39 -8.17 13.17
CA LYS A 61 3.95 -8.47 13.09
C LYS A 61 3.11 -7.29 12.59
N ARG A 62 3.55 -6.06 12.87
CA ARG A 62 2.90 -4.81 12.46
C ARG A 62 3.49 -4.21 11.18
N LYS A 63 4.45 -4.89 10.54
CA LYS A 63 5.18 -4.40 9.37
C LYS A 63 4.22 -4.09 8.23
N ARG A 64 4.48 -3.00 7.52
CA ARG A 64 3.74 -2.66 6.31
C ARG A 64 3.87 -3.75 5.24
N ARG A 65 2.80 -3.99 4.49
CA ARG A 65 2.77 -4.96 3.39
C ARG A 65 2.69 -4.22 2.06
N LEU A 66 3.46 -4.68 1.09
CA LEU A 66 3.52 -4.10 -0.25
C LEU A 66 2.43 -4.73 -1.12
N HIS A 67 1.64 -3.88 -1.75
CA HIS A 67 0.61 -4.26 -2.70
C HIS A 67 0.81 -3.56 -4.03
N TYR A 68 0.55 -4.31 -5.10
CA TYR A 68 0.41 -3.81 -6.46
C TYR A 68 -1.01 -4.10 -6.92
N VAL A 69 -1.62 -3.18 -7.66
CA VAL A 69 -2.97 -3.37 -8.23
C VAL A 69 -2.93 -2.98 -9.69
N SER A 70 -3.50 -3.82 -10.56
CA SER A 70 -3.67 -3.54 -11.98
C SER A 70 -5.07 -3.91 -12.46
N ASN A 71 -5.51 -3.29 -13.55
CA ASN A 71 -6.62 -3.80 -14.34
C ASN A 71 -6.21 -5.10 -15.03
N ILE A 72 -7.04 -6.13 -14.88
CA ILE A 72 -6.88 -7.42 -15.56
C ILE A 72 -8.11 -7.71 -16.41
N TYR A 73 -7.91 -8.48 -17.47
CA TYR A 73 -8.96 -9.12 -18.23
C TYR A 73 -8.91 -10.63 -17.98
N VAL A 74 -10.03 -11.21 -17.56
CA VAL A 74 -10.09 -12.65 -17.26
C VAL A 74 -10.30 -13.41 -18.56
N VAL A 75 -9.23 -14.06 -19.05
CA VAL A 75 -9.27 -14.89 -20.26
C VAL A 75 -9.93 -16.24 -19.99
N ALA A 76 -9.56 -16.88 -18.87
CA ALA A 76 -10.11 -18.16 -18.46
C ALA A 76 -10.09 -18.26 -16.92
N ASP A 77 -11.21 -18.68 -16.34
CA ASP A 77 -11.36 -18.96 -14.91
C ASP A 77 -12.20 -20.23 -14.75
N PRO A 78 -11.57 -21.42 -14.77
CA PRO A 78 -12.28 -22.68 -14.70
C PRO A 78 -13.10 -22.88 -13.42
N GLU A 79 -12.75 -22.18 -12.33
CA GLU A 79 -13.47 -22.27 -11.06
C GLU A 79 -14.69 -21.35 -11.04
N ASN A 80 -14.64 -20.21 -11.75
CA ASN A 80 -15.73 -19.24 -11.85
C ASN A 80 -15.86 -18.71 -13.29
N PRO A 81 -16.42 -19.50 -14.23
CA PRO A 81 -16.48 -19.15 -15.64
C PRO A 81 -17.26 -17.86 -15.94
N GLU A 82 -18.12 -17.42 -15.01
CA GLU A 82 -18.85 -16.15 -15.13
C GLU A 82 -17.94 -14.91 -15.10
N ASN A 83 -16.69 -15.04 -14.67
CA ASN A 83 -15.71 -13.96 -14.68
C ASN A 83 -15.08 -13.77 -16.06
N GLU A 84 -15.11 -14.79 -16.91
CA GLU A 84 -14.47 -14.77 -18.23
C GLU A 84 -15.03 -13.63 -19.10
N GLY A 85 -14.13 -12.91 -19.76
CA GLY A 85 -14.46 -11.77 -20.61
C GLY A 85 -14.70 -10.45 -19.88
N LYS A 86 -14.55 -10.40 -18.56
CA LYS A 86 -14.73 -9.18 -17.76
C LYS A 86 -13.39 -8.57 -17.31
N VAL A 87 -13.44 -7.26 -17.08
CA VAL A 87 -12.33 -6.48 -16.53
C VAL A 87 -12.51 -6.35 -15.02
N PHE A 88 -11.44 -6.53 -14.26
CA PHE A 88 -11.42 -6.38 -12.81
C PHE A 88 -10.13 -5.70 -12.34
N LEU A 89 -10.17 -5.16 -11.12
CA LEU A 89 -8.96 -4.82 -10.39
C LEU A 89 -8.41 -6.06 -9.68
N TYR A 90 -7.13 -6.36 -9.90
CA TYR A 90 -6.46 -7.46 -9.24
C TYR A 90 -5.29 -6.97 -8.40
N GLY A 91 -5.34 -7.26 -7.10
CA GLY A 91 -4.28 -6.98 -6.15
C GLY A 91 -3.31 -8.15 -6.02
N TYR A 92 -2.01 -7.89 -6.14
CA TYR A 92 -0.96 -8.88 -6.08
C TYR A 92 0.28 -8.37 -5.34
N GLY A 93 1.14 -9.30 -4.93
CA GLY A 93 2.37 -9.01 -4.19
C GLY A 93 3.61 -8.91 -5.09
N ALA A 94 4.76 -8.69 -4.45
CA ALA A 94 6.05 -8.53 -5.13
C ALA A 94 6.41 -9.67 -6.09
N LYS A 95 6.04 -10.93 -5.80
CA LYS A 95 6.39 -12.08 -6.65
C LYS A 95 5.74 -12.06 -8.04
N ILE A 96 4.50 -11.61 -8.13
CA ILE A 96 3.82 -11.45 -9.44
C ILE A 96 4.36 -10.21 -10.14
N PHE A 97 4.60 -9.14 -9.39
CA PHE A 97 5.21 -7.92 -9.93
C PHE A 97 6.62 -8.17 -10.50
N GLU A 98 7.46 -8.95 -9.82
CA GLU A 98 8.76 -9.40 -10.30
C GLU A 98 8.64 -10.10 -11.66
N LYS A 99 7.64 -10.98 -11.84
CA LYS A 99 7.40 -11.65 -13.12
C LYS A 99 6.96 -10.67 -14.22
N ILE A 100 6.12 -9.69 -13.89
CA ILE A 100 5.73 -8.62 -14.82
C ILE A 100 6.96 -7.82 -15.27
N MET A 101 7.81 -7.43 -14.32
CA MET A 101 9.04 -6.69 -14.62
C MET A 101 10.03 -7.53 -15.43
N ASP A 102 10.23 -8.81 -15.07
CA ASP A 102 11.11 -9.72 -15.81
C ASP A 102 10.63 -9.94 -17.26
N SER A 103 9.30 -9.91 -17.53
CA SER A 103 8.76 -9.94 -18.90
C SER A 103 9.10 -8.67 -19.69
N MET A 104 9.04 -7.51 -19.03
CA MET A 104 9.31 -6.21 -19.66
C MET A 104 10.80 -5.92 -19.81
N GLN A 105 11.61 -6.45 -18.90
CA GLN A 105 13.06 -6.28 -18.81
C GLN A 105 13.73 -7.64 -18.63
N PRO A 106 13.80 -8.46 -19.70
CA PRO A 106 14.41 -9.78 -19.63
C PRO A 106 15.89 -9.68 -19.24
N LYS A 107 16.37 -10.66 -18.46
CA LYS A 107 17.75 -10.67 -17.94
C LYS A 107 18.76 -11.23 -18.94
N PHE A 108 18.28 -11.93 -19.97
CA PHE A 108 19.11 -12.62 -20.95
C PHE A 108 18.90 -12.03 -22.34
N GLN A 109 19.97 -11.98 -23.15
CA GLN A 109 19.97 -11.31 -24.46
C GLN A 109 19.13 -12.02 -25.54
N ASP A 110 18.81 -13.28 -25.31
CA ASP A 110 17.98 -14.11 -26.19
C ASP A 110 16.47 -13.96 -25.92
N GLU A 111 16.10 -13.29 -24.84
CA GLU A 111 14.70 -13.05 -24.49
C GLU A 111 14.22 -11.71 -25.07
N THR A 112 13.05 -11.73 -25.70
CA THR A 112 12.44 -10.51 -26.26
C THR A 112 11.59 -9.83 -25.19
N PRO A 113 11.79 -8.53 -24.92
CA PRO A 113 10.96 -7.80 -23.95
C PRO A 113 9.52 -7.74 -24.44
N VAL A 114 8.59 -8.14 -23.58
CA VAL A 114 7.14 -8.11 -23.84
C VAL A 114 6.48 -7.28 -22.76
N ASN A 115 5.76 -6.23 -23.17
CA ASN A 115 4.90 -5.48 -22.27
C ASN A 115 3.58 -6.24 -22.09
N PRO A 116 3.34 -6.90 -20.93
CA PRO A 116 2.13 -7.71 -20.75
C PRO A 116 0.85 -6.88 -20.73
N PHE A 117 0.94 -5.55 -20.59
CA PHE A 117 -0.20 -4.65 -20.60
C PHE A 117 -0.57 -4.17 -22.02
N ASP A 118 0.17 -4.53 -23.06
CA ASP A 118 -0.16 -4.20 -24.45
C ASP A 118 -1.29 -5.10 -24.95
N LEU A 119 -2.36 -4.52 -25.52
CA LEU A 119 -3.52 -5.27 -25.99
C LEU A 119 -3.27 -6.03 -27.31
N TRP A 120 -2.28 -5.60 -28.11
CA TRP A 120 -1.96 -6.18 -29.43
C TRP A 120 -0.72 -7.07 -29.40
N LYS A 121 0.24 -6.76 -28.52
CA LYS A 121 1.54 -7.45 -28.44
C LYS A 121 1.88 -7.93 -27.03
N GLY A 122 0.92 -7.91 -26.11
CA GLY A 122 1.12 -8.37 -24.74
C GLY A 122 1.13 -9.88 -24.64
N ALA A 123 1.06 -10.38 -23.41
CA ALA A 123 1.09 -11.81 -23.13
C ALA A 123 0.14 -12.15 -21.98
N ASN A 124 -0.58 -13.25 -22.14
CA ASN A 124 -1.48 -13.76 -21.12
C ASN A 124 -0.70 -14.34 -19.93
N PHE A 125 -1.05 -13.93 -18.71
CA PHE A 125 -0.45 -14.46 -17.49
C PHE A 125 -1.19 -15.70 -17.00
N LYS A 126 -0.50 -16.85 -16.95
CA LYS A 126 -1.06 -18.10 -16.41
C LYS A 126 -0.79 -18.18 -14.93
N MET A 127 -1.79 -17.83 -14.12
CA MET A 127 -1.71 -17.93 -12.67
C MET A 127 -1.80 -19.40 -12.23
N LYS A 128 -0.76 -19.90 -11.57
CA LYS A 128 -0.72 -21.24 -10.99
C LYS A 128 -0.34 -21.14 -9.52
N ILE A 129 -1.31 -21.38 -8.65
CA ILE A 129 -1.16 -21.28 -7.20
C ILE A 129 -0.89 -22.67 -6.64
N ALA A 130 0.20 -22.82 -5.89
CA ALA A 130 0.49 -24.02 -5.12
C ALA A 130 0.64 -23.68 -3.64
N ASN A 131 0.20 -24.57 -2.76
CA ASN A 131 0.50 -24.45 -1.32
C ASN A 131 1.82 -25.19 -1.04
N VAL A 132 2.85 -24.44 -0.65
CA VAL A 132 4.17 -24.98 -0.30
C VAL A 132 4.51 -24.53 1.11
N ALA A 133 4.74 -25.49 2.01
CA ALA A 133 5.05 -25.23 3.43
C ALA A 133 4.04 -24.30 4.15
N GLY A 134 2.74 -24.38 3.78
CA GLY A 134 1.68 -23.56 4.38
C GLY A 134 1.51 -22.15 3.79
N TYR A 135 2.29 -21.79 2.77
CA TYR A 135 2.19 -20.51 2.08
C TYR A 135 1.75 -20.68 0.62
N ARG A 136 1.01 -19.69 0.10
CA ARG A 136 0.69 -19.59 -1.33
C ARG A 136 1.95 -19.26 -2.10
N ASN A 137 2.29 -20.11 -3.06
CA ASN A 137 3.43 -19.99 -3.94
C ASN A 137 2.95 -19.78 -5.39
N TYR A 138 3.63 -18.90 -6.10
CA TYR A 138 3.31 -18.49 -7.48
C TYR A 138 4.43 -18.81 -8.47
N ASP A 139 5.44 -19.58 -8.09
CA ASP A 139 6.67 -19.77 -8.87
C ASP A 139 6.40 -20.40 -10.24
N ARG A 140 5.42 -21.30 -10.32
CA ARG A 140 4.97 -21.96 -11.55
C ARG A 140 4.10 -21.07 -12.45
N SER A 141 3.75 -19.87 -11.99
CA SER A 141 3.02 -18.89 -12.82
C SER A 141 3.98 -18.30 -13.84
N GLU A 142 3.51 -18.11 -15.07
CA GLU A 142 4.35 -17.70 -16.20
C GLU A 142 3.53 -16.91 -17.21
N PHE A 143 4.21 -16.10 -18.02
CA PHE A 143 3.60 -15.50 -19.20
C PHE A 143 3.58 -16.51 -20.34
N ALA A 144 2.49 -16.50 -21.10
CA ALA A 144 2.43 -17.17 -22.39
C ALA A 144 3.27 -16.43 -23.44
N ASN A 145 3.29 -16.94 -24.66
CA ASN A 145 3.89 -16.22 -25.78
C ASN A 145 3.12 -14.92 -26.05
N ALA A 146 3.80 -13.95 -26.64
CA ALA A 146 3.17 -12.70 -27.04
C ALA A 146 2.05 -12.94 -28.06
N GLU A 147 0.86 -12.44 -27.77
CA GLU A 147 -0.32 -12.55 -28.62
C GLU A 147 -1.26 -11.36 -28.41
N ALA A 148 -2.01 -11.00 -29.44
CA ALA A 148 -3.07 -10.01 -29.31
C ALA A 148 -4.20 -10.58 -28.45
N LEU A 149 -4.78 -9.76 -27.59
CA LEU A 149 -5.91 -10.16 -26.75
C LEU A 149 -7.15 -10.53 -27.59
N ASN A 150 -7.36 -9.78 -28.67
CA ASN A 150 -8.41 -10.03 -29.65
C ASN A 150 -7.95 -9.55 -31.03
N ALA A 151 -8.51 -10.12 -32.10
CA ALA A 151 -8.23 -9.70 -33.48
C ALA A 151 -9.07 -8.50 -33.93
N ASP A 152 -10.18 -8.21 -33.25
CA ASP A 152 -11.07 -7.08 -33.55
C ASP A 152 -10.76 -5.89 -32.63
N ASP A 153 -10.27 -4.80 -33.23
CA ASP A 153 -9.94 -3.56 -32.53
C ASP A 153 -11.15 -2.95 -31.80
N SER A 154 -12.37 -3.15 -32.30
CA SER A 154 -13.61 -2.66 -31.66
C SER A 154 -13.84 -3.33 -30.30
N VAL A 155 -13.45 -4.61 -30.19
CA VAL A 155 -13.54 -5.36 -28.93
C VAL A 155 -12.45 -4.87 -27.95
N LEU A 156 -11.24 -4.59 -28.46
CA LEU A 156 -10.15 -4.05 -27.65
C LEU A 156 -10.50 -2.67 -27.08
N GLU A 157 -11.09 -1.79 -27.87
CA GLU A 157 -11.60 -0.50 -27.42
C GLU A 157 -12.70 -0.67 -26.35
N GLY A 158 -13.63 -1.60 -26.56
CA GLY A 158 -14.66 -1.93 -25.58
C GLY A 158 -14.14 -2.48 -24.25
N ILE A 159 -12.97 -3.15 -24.25
CA ILE A 159 -12.28 -3.62 -23.05
C ILE A 159 -11.53 -2.46 -22.39
N TYR A 160 -10.83 -1.64 -23.18
CA TYR A 160 -10.10 -0.46 -22.72
C TYR A 160 -11.02 0.50 -21.95
N ASN A 161 -12.21 0.77 -22.47
CA ASN A 161 -13.19 1.66 -21.84
C ASN A 161 -13.83 1.12 -20.54
N LYS A 162 -13.55 -0.14 -20.16
CA LYS A 162 -14.03 -0.76 -18.92
C LYS A 162 -12.97 -0.77 -17.81
N GLN A 163 -11.81 -0.17 -18.06
CA GLN A 163 -10.76 -0.07 -17.04
C GLN A 163 -11.19 0.82 -15.88
N TYR A 164 -10.74 0.45 -14.69
CA TYR A 164 -10.93 1.21 -13.46
C TYR A 164 -9.75 2.14 -13.23
N ALA A 165 -9.99 3.34 -12.70
CA ALA A 165 -8.93 4.24 -12.27
C ALA A 165 -8.14 3.62 -11.10
N LEU A 166 -6.81 3.66 -11.19
CA LEU A 166 -5.90 3.18 -10.14
C LEU A 166 -5.51 4.30 -9.17
N SER A 167 -5.83 5.55 -9.50
CA SER A 167 -5.63 6.71 -8.62
C SER A 167 -6.24 6.53 -7.22
N GLU A 168 -7.29 5.72 -7.02
CA GLU A 168 -7.83 5.40 -5.69
C GLU A 168 -6.77 4.82 -4.72
N PHE A 169 -5.73 4.19 -5.24
CA PHE A 169 -4.67 3.56 -4.44
C PHE A 169 -3.51 4.51 -4.11
N THR A 170 -3.40 5.64 -4.80
CA THR A 170 -2.26 6.57 -4.71
C THR A 170 -2.66 8.01 -4.42
N ASP A 171 -3.91 8.40 -4.66
CA ASP A 171 -4.42 9.74 -4.42
C ASP A 171 -4.43 10.03 -2.92
N PRO A 172 -3.76 11.10 -2.46
CA PRO A 172 -3.78 11.54 -1.06
C PRO A 172 -5.17 11.67 -0.43
N THR A 173 -6.22 11.95 -1.22
CA THR A 173 -7.61 12.07 -0.73
C THR A 173 -8.20 10.72 -0.32
N SER A 174 -7.66 9.61 -0.83
CA SER A 174 -8.07 8.25 -0.51
C SER A 174 -7.42 7.69 0.77
N PHE A 175 -6.58 8.50 1.45
CA PHE A 175 -5.92 8.15 2.71
C PHE A 175 -6.54 8.92 3.87
N LYS A 176 -6.68 8.23 5.00
CA LYS A 176 -7.05 8.87 6.27
C LYS A 176 -5.94 9.78 6.75
N SER A 177 -6.31 10.82 7.49
CA SER A 177 -5.34 11.70 8.12
C SER A 177 -4.52 10.96 9.18
N TYR A 178 -3.34 11.51 9.48
CA TYR A 178 -2.47 10.99 10.55
C TYR A 178 -3.24 10.85 11.87
N SER A 179 -4.02 11.87 12.24
CA SER A 179 -4.80 11.90 13.47
C SER A 179 -5.82 10.77 13.56
N GLU A 180 -6.53 10.48 12.46
CA GLU A 180 -7.50 9.39 12.40
C GLU A 180 -6.82 8.01 12.48
N LEU A 181 -5.70 7.84 11.79
CA LEU A 181 -4.91 6.61 11.84
C LEU A 181 -4.33 6.39 13.24
N ASN A 182 -3.81 7.45 13.88
CA ASN A 182 -3.27 7.37 15.23
C ASN A 182 -4.36 7.07 16.28
N LEU A 183 -5.53 7.68 16.14
CA LEU A 183 -6.69 7.38 17.00
C LEU A 183 -7.11 5.91 16.88
N LYS A 184 -7.20 5.40 15.64
CA LYS A 184 -7.49 3.98 15.40
C LYS A 184 -6.40 3.07 15.95
N LEU A 185 -5.12 3.44 15.78
CA LEU A 185 -3.98 2.70 16.31
C LEU A 185 -4.07 2.58 17.82
N THR A 186 -4.23 3.71 18.52
CA THR A 186 -4.34 3.77 19.99
C THR A 186 -5.47 2.87 20.49
N ARG A 187 -6.63 2.93 19.82
CA ARG A 187 -7.79 2.07 20.12
C ARG A 187 -7.49 0.58 19.94
N VAL A 188 -6.86 0.21 18.83
CA VAL A 188 -6.50 -1.18 18.54
C VAL A 188 -5.47 -1.71 19.54
N LEU A 189 -4.53 -0.88 19.96
CA LEU A 189 -3.51 -1.25 20.94
C LEU A 189 -4.04 -1.32 22.37
N GLY A 190 -5.18 -0.67 22.65
CA GLY A 190 -5.72 -0.56 24.00
C GLY A 190 -4.92 0.40 24.87
N GLU A 191 -4.13 1.26 24.24
CA GLU A 191 -3.53 2.40 24.93
C GLU A 191 -4.67 3.35 25.30
N GLU A 192 -4.71 3.81 26.55
CA GLU A 192 -5.62 4.88 26.89
C GLU A 192 -5.26 6.09 26.04
N VAL A 193 -6.22 6.54 25.23
CA VAL A 193 -6.12 7.86 24.60
C VAL A 193 -6.00 8.82 25.79
N LYS A 194 -4.78 9.26 26.09
CA LYS A 194 -4.59 10.50 26.83
C LYS A 194 -5.05 11.59 25.89
N THR A 195 -6.36 11.71 25.77
CA THR A 195 -7.00 12.83 25.13
C THR A 195 -6.61 13.98 26.03
N ASN A 196 -5.53 14.68 25.68
CA ASN A 196 -5.46 16.10 25.92
C ASN A 196 -6.69 16.63 25.17
N ARG A 197 -7.84 16.68 25.86
CA ARG A 197 -9.01 17.43 25.43
C ARG A 197 -8.56 18.89 25.47
N THR A 198 -7.81 19.32 24.48
CA THR A 198 -7.83 20.72 24.08
C THR A 198 -9.25 20.96 23.61
N GLU A 199 -9.95 21.72 24.45
CA GLU A 199 -11.28 22.31 24.32
C GLU A 199 -11.89 22.20 22.92
N ILE A 200 -13.02 21.50 22.84
CA ILE A 200 -13.91 21.58 21.69
C ILE A 200 -14.76 22.84 21.88
N ASP A 201 -14.75 23.66 20.83
CA ASP A 201 -15.63 24.79 20.59
C ASP A 201 -17.12 24.45 20.82
N TYR A 202 -17.75 25.28 21.65
CA TYR A 202 -19.17 25.65 21.79
C TYR A 202 -20.29 24.61 22.00
N VAL A 203 -20.80 24.64 23.26
CA VAL A 203 -22.21 24.70 23.73
C VAL A 203 -23.27 23.80 23.06
N ASP A 204 -23.80 22.80 23.79
CA ASP A 204 -25.18 22.84 24.32
C ASP A 204 -25.49 21.73 25.35
N GLU A 205 -26.26 22.14 26.36
CA GLU A 205 -27.07 21.49 27.42
C GLU A 205 -26.78 20.09 28.03
N ASP A 206 -26.71 20.16 29.37
CA ASP A 206 -27.28 19.24 30.36
C ASP A 206 -26.95 17.74 30.32
N ILE A 207 -26.11 17.32 31.27
CA ILE A 207 -26.53 16.41 32.36
C ILE A 207 -25.48 16.42 33.47
N LYS A 208 -25.98 16.76 34.66
CA LYS A 208 -25.33 16.71 35.98
C LYS A 208 -24.85 15.29 36.29
N ASN A 209 -23.61 15.13 36.74
CA ASN A 209 -23.31 14.22 37.84
C ASN A 209 -22.00 14.57 38.56
N GLU A 210 -22.17 15.33 39.64
CA GLU A 210 -21.52 15.26 40.95
C GLU A 210 -20.15 14.58 41.09
N SER A 211 -19.16 15.43 41.41
CA SER A 211 -17.91 15.23 42.17
C SER A 211 -18.10 14.35 43.44
N PRO A 212 -17.06 13.82 44.16
CA PRO A 212 -16.11 14.70 44.89
C PRO A 212 -14.70 14.13 45.27
N PHE A 213 -13.84 15.06 45.74
CA PHE A 213 -12.60 14.90 46.55
C PHE A 213 -11.28 14.62 45.77
N ASN A 214 -10.12 15.26 46.06
CA ASN A 214 -9.72 16.17 47.13
C ASN A 214 -8.44 16.97 46.77
N ASP A 215 -8.37 18.18 47.31
CA ASP A 215 -7.25 19.08 47.71
C ASP A 215 -5.83 19.11 47.08
N SER A 216 -5.43 20.36 46.85
CA SER A 216 -4.14 21.01 46.48
C SER A 216 -3.03 20.88 47.57
N PRO A 217 -1.82 21.52 47.49
CA PRO A 217 -1.21 22.37 46.46
C PRO A 217 0.31 22.15 46.18
N ASN A 218 0.81 22.90 45.19
CA ASN A 218 2.16 23.44 45.05
C ASN A 218 3.32 22.56 44.56
N ASP A 219 3.83 22.93 43.37
CA ASP A 219 5.08 23.70 43.20
C ASP A 219 6.13 23.13 42.22
N VAL A 220 6.52 24.03 41.32
CA VAL A 220 7.76 24.23 40.57
C VAL A 220 8.25 23.32 39.42
N LYS A 221 8.41 24.04 38.28
CA LYS A 221 9.53 24.09 37.31
C LYS A 221 9.45 23.21 36.06
N ASP A 222 9.06 23.88 34.97
CA ASP A 222 9.76 23.73 33.70
C ASP A 222 11.26 23.99 33.89
N PRO A 223 12.10 23.25 33.17
CA PRO A 223 12.94 23.97 32.24
C PRO A 223 12.89 23.38 30.83
N VAL A 224 12.69 24.31 29.91
CA VAL A 224 13.10 24.28 28.50
C VAL A 224 14.51 23.71 28.34
N ALA A 225 14.66 22.74 27.43
CA ALA A 225 15.89 22.48 26.69
C ALA A 225 15.50 21.89 25.33
N THR A 226 15.32 22.74 24.33
CA THR A 226 16.28 22.98 23.22
C THR A 226 16.25 21.90 22.16
N ALA A 227 15.72 22.31 21.01
CA ALA A 227 15.83 21.67 19.72
C ALA A 227 17.29 21.26 19.43
N ALA A 228 17.42 20.07 18.84
CA ALA A 228 18.56 19.70 18.02
C ALA A 228 18.02 19.31 16.64
N ASP A 229 18.64 19.93 15.64
CA ASP A 229 18.39 19.87 14.20
C ASP A 229 18.55 18.47 13.58
N PRO A 230 18.05 18.27 12.34
CA PRO A 230 17.70 16.96 11.79
C PRO A 230 18.92 16.20 11.28
N VAL A 231 19.01 14.91 11.63
CA VAL A 231 20.03 14.02 11.08
C VAL A 231 19.50 13.35 9.82
N ALA A 232 20.04 13.83 8.71
CA ALA A 232 20.19 13.24 7.38
C ALA A 232 19.44 11.93 7.06
N ARG A 233 18.55 12.04 6.07
CA ARG A 233 18.12 10.95 5.19
C ARG A 233 19.33 10.22 4.60
N ALA A 234 19.27 8.90 4.60
CA ALA A 234 20.06 8.05 3.72
C ALA A 234 19.09 7.23 2.87
N ASP A 235 18.59 7.87 1.80
CA ASP A 235 18.11 7.17 0.60
C ASP A 235 19.14 7.49 -0.49
N SER A 236 20.12 6.62 -0.66
CA SER A 236 20.99 6.63 -1.83
C SER A 236 20.88 5.23 -2.43
N ASP A 237 19.98 5.09 -3.39
CA ASP A 237 19.98 4.03 -4.43
C ASP A 237 18.76 4.11 -5.37
N ASN A 238 17.89 5.14 -5.28
CA ASN A 238 16.68 5.22 -6.11
C ASN A 238 16.58 6.45 -7.04
N ASP A 239 17.57 7.35 -7.04
CA ASP A 239 17.57 8.55 -7.90
C ASP A 239 17.95 8.27 -9.37
N ASP A 240 18.61 7.13 -9.64
CA ASP A 240 19.02 6.75 -11.00
C ASP A 240 17.86 6.21 -11.85
N THR A 241 16.77 5.74 -11.25
CA THR A 241 15.61 5.22 -12.00
C THR A 241 14.71 6.34 -12.52
N MET A 242 14.51 7.40 -11.73
CA MET A 242 13.63 8.52 -12.08
C MET A 242 14.19 9.38 -13.21
N SER A 243 15.53 9.49 -13.30
CA SER A 243 16.22 10.24 -14.34
C SER A 243 16.13 9.59 -15.73
N TYR A 244 15.88 8.27 -15.78
CA TYR A 244 15.74 7.52 -17.04
C TYR A 244 14.34 7.67 -17.66
N PHE A 245 13.29 7.67 -16.84
CA PHE A 245 11.90 7.84 -17.33
C PHE A 245 11.61 9.27 -17.82
N ALA A 246 12.26 10.29 -17.23
CA ALA A 246 12.17 11.67 -17.72
C ALA A 246 12.75 11.84 -19.13
N LYS A 247 13.74 11.02 -19.53
CA LYS A 247 14.29 11.04 -20.90
C LYS A 247 13.39 10.30 -21.89
N LEU A 248 12.78 9.19 -21.49
CA LEU A 248 11.90 8.43 -22.38
C LEU A 248 10.59 9.17 -22.69
N ALA A 249 10.09 9.98 -21.75
CA ALA A 249 8.92 10.83 -21.95
C ALA A 249 9.20 12.07 -22.82
N ALA A 250 10.47 12.45 -22.99
CA ALA A 250 10.88 13.59 -23.82
C ALA A 250 11.18 13.19 -25.29
N GLU A 251 11.24 11.90 -25.60
CA GLU A 251 11.48 11.35 -26.94
C GLU A 251 10.23 10.74 -27.59
N ALA A 252 9.05 10.94 -27.00
CA ALA A 252 7.74 10.55 -27.55
C ALA A 252 7.01 11.74 -28.19
#